data_AF-A0AA87Z2E8-F1
#
_entry.id   AF-A0AA87Z2E8-F1
#
_cell.length_a   1.000
_cell.length_b   1.000
_cell.length_c   1.000
_cell.angle_alpha   90.00
_cell.angle_beta   90.00
_cell.angle_gamma   90.00
#
_symmetry.space_group_name_H-M   'P 1'
#
loop_
_entity.id
_entity.type
_entity.pdbx_description
1 polymer ?
#
loop_
_entity_poly.entity_id
_entity_poly.type
_entity_poly.pdbx_seq_one_letter_code
_entity_poly.pdbx_strand_id
1 'polypeptide(L)' 'MSSACVLFILDEMRRKCAEDGLKTTGEGLEWGVLFGFGPGLSVETVVLHSVAI' A
#
# COMPACT_ATOMS: atom_id res chain seq x y z
N MET A 1 -15.92 -5.24 -2.01
CA MET A 1 -14.82 -4.27 -2.13
C MET A 1 -15.12 -3.04 -1.27
N SER A 2 -15.17 -3.19 0.06
CA SER A 2 -15.37 -2.08 0.99
C SER A 2 -14.14 -1.99 1.90
N SER A 3 -13.99 -2.88 2.87
CA SER A 3 -12.78 -2.96 3.71
C SER A 3 -11.59 -3.63 3.01
N ALA A 4 -11.83 -4.64 2.16
CA ALA A 4 -10.75 -5.41 1.53
C ALA A 4 -9.95 -4.65 0.46
N CYS A 5 -10.45 -3.51 -0.05
CA CYS A 5 -9.83 -2.78 -1.18
C CYS A 5 -8.36 -2.45 -0.93
N VAL A 6 -8.04 -1.98 0.29
CA VAL A 6 -6.69 -1.58 0.65
C VAL A 6 -5.70 -2.76 0.60
N LEU A 7 -6.17 -3.98 0.89
CA LEU A 7 -5.34 -5.18 0.81
C LEU A 7 -5.00 -5.55 -0.63
N PHE A 8 -5.97 -5.43 -1.56
CA PHE A 8 -5.73 -5.65 -2.98
C PHE A 8 -4.81 -4.57 -3.58
N ILE A 9 -4.92 -3.32 -3.13
CA ILE A 9 -4.02 -2.25 -3.56
C ILE A 9 -2.57 -2.54 -3.12
N LEU A 10 -2.37 -2.97 -1.86
CA LEU A 10 -1.05 -3.37 -1.39
C LEU A 10 -0.50 -4.59 -2.14
N ASP A 11 -1.37 -5.55 -2.48
CA ASP A 11 -0.99 -6.75 -3.24
C ASP A 11 -0.55 -6.41 -4.67
N GLU A 12 -1.27 -5.53 -5.35
CA GLU A 12 -0.92 -5.10 -6.70
C GLU A 12 0.35 -4.24 -6.69
N MET A 13 0.48 -3.30 -5.74
CA MET A 13 1.67 -2.47 -5.59
C MET A 13 2.93 -3.33 -5.44
N ARG A 14 2.95 -4.29 -4.49
CA ARG A 14 4.14 -5.15 -4.28
C ARG A 14 4.45 -6.02 -5.50
N ARG A 15 3.42 -6.54 -6.19
CA ARG A 15 3.59 -7.41 -7.36
C ARG A 15 4.17 -6.63 -8.53
N LYS A 16 3.60 -5.46 -8.82
CA LYS A 16 4.11 -4.55 -9.85
C LYS A 16 5.55 -4.12 -9.57
N CYS A 17 5.90 -3.79 -8.32
CA CYS A 17 7.27 -3.44 -7.98
C CYS A 17 8.27 -4.58 -8.26
N ALA A 18 7.87 -5.82 -8.01
CA ALA A 18 8.69 -6.99 -8.29
C ALA A 18 8.79 -7.27 -9.81
N GLU A 19 7.70 -7.10 -10.55
CA GLU A 19 7.66 -7.23 -12.01
C GLU A 19 8.54 -6.15 -12.70
N ASP A 20 8.54 -4.92 -12.18
CA ASP A 20 9.32 -3.78 -12.69
C ASP A 20 10.78 -3.76 -12.19
N GLY A 21 11.18 -4.69 -11.31
CA GLY A 21 12.54 -4.79 -10.77
C GLY A 21 12.95 -3.60 -9.88
N LEU A 22 12.00 -3.03 -9.15
CA LEU A 22 12.26 -1.91 -8.24
C LEU A 22 13.00 -2.36 -6.98
N LYS A 23 13.61 -1.39 -6.28
CA LYS A 23 14.43 -1.67 -5.09
C LYS A 23 13.62 -2.12 -3.87
N THR A 24 12.34 -1.73 -3.79
CA THR A 24 11.49 -1.97 -2.62
C THR A 24 10.07 -2.31 -3.03
N THR A 25 9.31 -2.94 -2.14
CA THR A 25 7.87 -3.25 -2.31
C THR A 25 6.98 -2.01 -2.33
N GLY A 26 7.53 -0.82 -2.07
CA GLY A 26 6.83 0.47 -2.02
C GLY A 26 7.26 1.38 -3.16
N GLU A 27 7.25 0.86 -4.39
CA GLU A 27 7.60 1.61 -5.62
C GLU A 27 9.03 2.17 -5.61
N GLY A 28 9.96 1.49 -4.93
CA GLY A 28 11.34 1.95 -4.76
C GLY A 28 11.55 3.01 -3.68
N LEU A 29 10.50 3.39 -2.95
CA LEU A 29 10.53 4.31 -1.81
C LEU A 29 10.58 3.54 -0.49
N GLU A 30 11.08 4.16 0.58
CA GLU A 30 11.15 3.55 1.93
C GLU A 30 9.86 3.70 2.72
N TRP A 31 9.18 4.84 2.59
CA TRP A 31 8.01 5.18 3.41
C TRP A 31 6.78 5.43 2.54
N GLY A 32 5.62 5.00 3.04
CA GLY A 32 4.33 5.21 2.41
C GLY A 32 3.22 5.44 3.44
N VAL A 33 2.02 5.77 2.95
CA VAL A 33 0.83 5.94 3.77
C VAL A 33 -0.35 5.21 3.14
N LEU A 34 -1.17 4.57 3.97
CA LEU A 34 -2.43 3.95 3.59
C LEU A 34 -3.58 4.70 4.26
N PHE A 35 -4.63 4.97 3.47
CA PHE A 35 -5.86 5.59 3.92
C PHE A 35 -7.05 4.64 3.79
N GLY A 36 -7.80 4.49 4.88
CA GLY A 36 -9.13 3.86 4.89
C GLY A 36 -10.21 4.92 5.12
N PHE A 37 -11.28 4.90 4.34
CA PHE A 37 -12.41 5.84 4.46
C PHE A 37 -13.70 5.09 4.80
N GLY A 38 -14.33 5.47 5.92
CA GLY A 38 -15.54 4.84 6.45
C GLY A 38 -16.72 5.83 6.64
N PRO A 39 -17.93 5.32 6.92
CA PRO A 39 -19.12 6.14 7.12
C PRO A 39 -18.97 7.14 8.28
N GLY A 40 -19.70 8.26 8.18
CA GLY A 40 -19.55 9.43 9.06
C GLY A 40 -18.56 10.42 8.45
N LEU A 41 -17.30 10.33 8.87
CA LEU A 41 -16.12 10.97 8.26
C LEU A 41 -14.86 10.30 8.85
N SER A 42 -14.87 8.97 8.95
CA SER A 42 -13.81 8.24 9.62
C SER A 42 -12.65 8.03 8.65
N VAL A 43 -11.44 8.42 9.06
CA VAL A 43 -10.21 8.21 8.31
C VAL A 43 -9.26 7.37 9.13
N GLU A 44 -8.91 6.19 8.62
CA GLU A 44 -7.83 5.37 9.14
C GLU A 44 -6.54 5.73 8.39
N THR A 45 -5.47 6.03 9.10
CA THR A 45 -4.17 6.38 8.51
C THR A 45 -3.09 5.48 9.07
N VAL A 46 -2.41 4.75 8.21
CA VAL A 46 -1.32 3.83 8.59
C VAL A 46 -0.04 4.25 7.87
N VAL A 47 1.02 4.48 8.63
CA VAL A 47 2.37 4.68 8.08
C VAL A 47 2.95 3.30 7.73
N LEU A 48 3.51 3.18 6.53
CA LEU A 48 4.08 1.95 6.02
C LEU A 48 5.59 2.12 5.83
N HIS A 49 6.35 1.10 6.18
CA HIS A 49 7.74 0.94 5.79
C HIS A 49 7.82 -0.15 4.73
N SER A 50 8.48 0.12 3.60
CA SER A 50 8.67 -0.87 2.55
C SER A 50 9.77 -1.87 2.92
N VAL A 51 9.88 -2.94 2.13
CA VAL A 51 10.93 -3.94 2.28
C VAL A 51 11.67 -4.06 0.96
N ALA A 52 12.97 -4.39 1.00
CA ALA A 52 13.72 -4.72 -0.21
C ALA A 52 13.09 -5.92 -0.93
N ILE A 53 13.07 -5.87 -2.26
CA ILE A 53 12.58 -6.96 -3.14
C ILE A 53 13.69 -7.97 -3.38
#